data_AF-A0AAT9HP10-F1
#
_entry.id   AF-A0AAT9HP10-F1
#
_cell.length_a   1.000
_cell.length_b   1.000
_cell.length_c   1.000
_cell.angle_alpha   90.00
_cell.angle_beta   90.00
_cell.angle_gamma   90.00
#
_symmetry.space_group_name_H-M   'P 1'
#
loop_
_entity.id
_entity.type
_entity.pdbx_description
1 polymer ?
#
loop_
_entity_poly.entity_id
_entity_poly.type
_entity_poly.pdbx_seq_one_letter_code
_entity_poly.pdbx_strand_id
1 'polypeptide(L)'
;MLTETRVWVEKQLSPGERVEAVTRLRGGWTSEIRRLDVGGPQGRRSLVLRSFVKPFFVRHAEGLLTREADVLSLLAETGLPAATLVAVDASARHCAHPRC
;
A
#
# COMPACT_ATOMS: atom_id res chain seq x y z
N MET A 1 -1.12 -1.22 -12.87
CA MET A 1 -1.29 -0.24 -11.78
C MET A 1 -1.66 1.08 -12.43
N LEU A 2 -2.59 1.85 -11.85
CA LEU A 2 -2.95 3.17 -12.40
C LEU A 2 -1.76 4.13 -12.27
N THR A 3 -1.62 5.06 -13.20
CA THR A 3 -0.50 6.00 -13.27
C THR A 3 -0.39 6.88 -12.01
N GLU A 4 -1.52 7.38 -11.51
CA GLU A 4 -1.56 8.19 -10.27
C GLU A 4 -1.11 7.40 -9.04
N THR A 5 -1.60 6.17 -8.87
CA THR A 5 -1.14 5.28 -7.79
C THR A 5 0.35 5.00 -7.90
N ARG A 6 0.89 4.86 -9.11
CA ARG A 6 2.34 4.68 -9.32
C ARG A 6 3.13 5.88 -8.82
N VAL A 7 2.74 7.08 -9.25
CA VAL A 7 3.39 8.33 -8.88
C VAL A 7 3.33 8.52 -7.36
N TRP A 8 2.19 8.24 -6.74
CA TRP A 8 2.07 8.31 -5.28
C TRP A 8 3.00 7.32 -4.58
N VAL A 9 3.01 6.04 -5.00
CA VAL A 9 3.91 5.01 -4.45
C VAL A 9 5.36 5.46 -4.57
N GLU A 10 5.80 5.91 -5.74
CA GLU A 10 7.20 6.31 -5.97
C GLU A 10 7.60 7.51 -5.09
N LYS A 11 6.66 8.41 -4.74
CA LYS A 11 6.90 9.49 -3.77
C LYS A 11 7.10 9.00 -2.33
N GLN A 12 6.64 7.79 -1.98
CA GLN A 12 6.83 7.20 -0.64
C GLN A 12 8.11 6.38 -0.53
N LEU A 13 8.82 6.16 -1.64
CA LEU A 13 10.06 5.39 -1.64
C LEU A 13 11.24 6.27 -1.20
N SER A 14 12.29 5.62 -0.70
CA SER A 14 13.53 6.30 -0.31
C SER A 14 14.22 6.88 -1.55
N PRO A 15 15.06 7.92 -1.41
CA PRO A 15 15.79 8.49 -2.54
C PRO A 15 16.57 7.44 -3.35
N GLY A 16 16.31 7.39 -4.66
CA GLY A 16 16.95 6.43 -5.58
C GLY A 16 16.27 5.06 -5.67
N GLU A 17 15.28 4.77 -4.82
CA GLU A 17 14.42 3.60 -4.98
C GLU A 17 13.38 3.80 -6.09
N ARG A 18 13.04 2.71 -6.79
CA ARG A 18 12.03 2.69 -7.84
C ARG A 18 11.29 1.36 -7.89
N VAL A 19 10.05 1.37 -8.35
CA VAL A 19 9.27 0.15 -8.60
C VAL A 19 9.76 -0.54 -9.87
N GLU A 20 10.41 -1.70 -9.73
CA GLU A 20 10.94 -2.51 -10.83
C GLU A 20 9.88 -3.48 -11.38
N ALA A 21 9.02 -4.04 -10.52
CA ALA A 21 7.95 -4.94 -10.95
C ALA A 21 6.69 -4.81 -10.09
N VAL A 22 5.54 -5.13 -10.68
CA VAL A 22 4.24 -5.16 -10.00
C VAL A 22 3.54 -6.47 -10.31
N THR A 23 3.26 -7.27 -9.28
CA THR A 23 2.58 -8.56 -9.44
C THR A 23 1.31 -8.55 -8.61
N ARG A 24 0.17 -8.88 -9.24
CA ARG A 24 -1.09 -9.06 -8.52
C ARG A 24 -1.03 -10.35 -7.70
N LEU A 25 -1.27 -10.26 -6.40
CA LEU A 25 -1.38 -11.43 -5.53
C LEU A 25 -2.82 -11.95 -5.58
N ARG A 26 -2.98 -13.27 -5.55
CA ARG A 26 -4.28 -13.91 -5.44
C ARG A 26 -4.69 -13.94 -3.97
N GLY A 27 -5.92 -13.53 -3.68
CA GLY A 27 -6.43 -13.40 -2.31
C GLY A 27 -6.97 -12.00 -2.05
N GLY A 28 -8.01 -11.91 -1.22
CA GLY A 28 -8.74 -10.68 -0.95
C GLY A 28 -10.05 -10.61 -1.72
N TRP A 29 -11.16 -10.93 -1.05
CA TRP A 29 -12.49 -10.78 -1.64
C TRP A 29 -12.93 -9.30 -1.69
N THR A 30 -12.34 -8.47 -0.81
CA THR A 30 -12.73 -7.09 -0.52
C THR A 30 -11.76 -6.05 -1.06
N SER A 31 -10.49 -6.41 -1.25
CA SER A 31 -9.41 -5.54 -1.72
C SER A 31 -8.52 -6.24 -2.74
N GLU A 32 -7.92 -5.47 -3.64
CA GLU A 32 -6.87 -5.95 -4.54
C GLU A 32 -5.51 -5.80 -3.86
N ILE A 33 -4.72 -6.88 -3.84
CA ILE A 33 -3.38 -6.89 -3.26
C ILE A 33 -2.36 -7.03 -4.40
N ARG A 34 -1.34 -6.18 -4.39
CA ARG A 34 -0.21 -6.24 -5.32
C ARG A 34 1.10 -6.29 -4.54
N ARG A 35 2.03 -7.15 -4.97
CA ARG A 35 3.44 -7.05 -4.59
C ARG A 35 4.12 -6.04 -5.52
N LEU A 36 4.88 -5.13 -4.93
CA LEU A 36 5.75 -4.19 -5.62
C LEU A 36 7.18 -4.61 -5.33
N ASP A 37 7.95 -4.96 -6.35
CA ASP A 37 9.37 -5.22 -6.20
C ASP A 37 10.10 -3.90 -6.43
N VAL A 38 10.78 -3.42 -5.39
CA VAL A 38 11.47 -2.12 -5.32
C VAL A 38 12.97 -2.37 -5.35
N GLY A 39 13.66 -1.68 -6.26
CA GLY A 39 15.11 -1.69 -6.34
C GLY A 39 15.67 -0.30 -6.07
N GLY A 40 16.84 -0.22 -5.43
CA GLY A 40 17.52 1.03 -5.13
C GLY A 40 18.98 0.81 -4.69
N PRO A 41 19.66 1.87 -4.24
CA PRO A 41 21.06 1.81 -3.81
C PRO A 41 21.33 0.79 -2.68
N GLN A 42 20.32 0.51 -1.86
CA GLN A 42 20.38 -0.42 -0.72
C GLN A 42 20.01 -1.87 -1.11
N GLY A 43 19.80 -2.13 -2.41
CA GLY A 43 19.43 -3.45 -2.92
C GLY A 43 17.96 -3.55 -3.30
N ARG A 44 17.39 -4.76 -3.17
CA ARG A 44 16.01 -5.06 -3.55
C ARG A 44 15.17 -5.42 -2.33
N ARG A 45 13.94 -4.94 -2.30
CA ARG A 45 12.92 -5.31 -1.32
C ARG A 45 11.54 -5.41 -1.97
N SER A 46 10.62 -6.08 -1.32
CA SER A 46 9.23 -6.14 -1.77
C SER A 46 8.32 -5.36 -0.81
N LEU A 47 7.38 -4.62 -1.38
CA LEU A 47 6.28 -3.97 -0.66
C LEU A 47 4.94 -4.61 -1.05
N VAL A 48 3.96 -4.48 -0.18
CA VAL A 48 2.58 -4.88 -0.46
C VAL A 48 1.71 -3.64 -0.56
N LEU A 49 1.09 -3.45 -1.71
CA LEU A 49 0.07 -2.43 -1.94
C LEU A 49 -1.31 -3.07 -1.86
N ARG A 50 -2.10 -2.61 -0.90
CA ARG A 50 -3.51 -2.97 -0.75
C ARG A 50 -4.37 -1.83 -1.29
N SER A 51 -5.38 -2.16 -2.10
CA SER A 51 -6.30 -1.15 -2.64
C SER A 51 -7.75 -1.62 -2.62
N PHE A 52 -8.67 -0.75 -2.22
CA PHE A 52 -10.10 -1.03 -2.29
C PHE A 52 -10.68 -0.60 -3.64
N VAL A 53 -11.00 -1.58 -4.49
CA VAL A 53 -11.46 -1.36 -5.88
C VAL A 53 -12.97 -1.58 -6.08
N LYS A 54 -13.64 -2.25 -5.14
CA LYS A 54 -15.07 -2.60 -5.27
C LYS A 54 -15.94 -1.47 -4.72
N PRO A 55 -16.99 -1.00 -5.43
CA PRO A 55 -17.78 0.17 -5.04
C PRO A 55 -18.31 0.14 -3.60
N PHE A 56 -18.77 -1.02 -3.14
CA PHE A 56 -19.23 -1.20 -1.76
C PHE A 56 -18.12 -0.89 -0.74
N PHE A 57 -16.92 -1.44 -0.94
CA PHE A 57 -15.81 -1.27 -0.02
C PHE A 57 -15.13 0.09 -0.14
N VAL A 58 -15.16 0.72 -1.32
CA VAL A 58 -14.64 2.07 -1.51
C VAL A 58 -15.31 3.03 -0.53
N ARG A 59 -16.64 2.97 -0.35
CA ARG A 59 -17.36 3.84 0.60
C ARG A 59 -16.87 3.73 2.05
N HIS A 60 -16.33 2.59 2.43
CA HIS A 60 -15.80 2.34 3.77
C HIS A 60 -14.27 2.33 3.82
N ALA A 61 -13.59 2.54 2.68
CA ALA A 61 -12.16 2.34 2.55
C ALA A 61 -11.37 3.29 3.45
N GLU A 62 -11.82 4.52 3.64
CA GLU A 62 -11.15 5.48 4.52
C GLU A 62 -11.08 4.94 5.96
N GLY A 63 -12.23 4.60 6.56
CA GLY A 63 -12.26 4.04 7.91
C GLY A 63 -11.55 2.69 8.03
N LEU A 64 -11.59 1.84 6.99
CA LEU A 64 -10.88 0.56 6.99
C LEU A 64 -9.36 0.73 6.90
N LEU A 65 -8.87 1.62 6.05
CA LEU A 65 -7.45 1.91 5.87
C LEU A 65 -6.87 2.62 7.09
N THR A 66 -7.58 3.59 7.67
CA THR A 66 -7.15 4.26 8.90
C THR A 66 -6.98 3.27 10.04
N ARG A 67 -7.99 2.41 10.28
CA ARG A 67 -7.90 1.39 11.34
C ARG A 67 -6.76 0.41 11.12
N GLU A 68 -6.50 0.00 9.88
CA GLU A 68 -5.38 -0.88 9.55
C GLU A 68 -4.04 -0.18 9.83
N ALA A 69 -3.88 1.07 9.41
CA ALA A 69 -2.69 1.87 9.68
C ALA A 69 -2.45 2.07 11.19
N ASP A 70 -3.50 2.37 11.96
CA ASP A 70 -3.42 2.53 13.41
C ASP A 70 -2.97 1.21 14.07
N VAL A 71 -3.56 0.07 13.69
CA VAL A 71 -3.19 -1.24 14.24
C VAL A 71 -1.74 -1.61 13.89
N LEU A 72 -1.31 -1.39 12.64
CA LEU A 72 0.07 -1.66 12.24
C LEU A 72 1.07 -0.75 12.97
N SER A 73 0.70 0.50 13.24
CA SER A 73 1.52 1.44 14.01
C SER A 73 1.64 0.99 15.47
N LEU A 74 0.54 0.53 16.08
CA LEU A 74 0.57 -0.06 17.42
C LEU A 74 1.42 -1.33 17.48
N LEU A 75 1.33 -2.20 16.47
CA LEU A 75 2.13 -3.44 16.41
C LEU A 75 3.63 -3.17 16.20
N ALA A 76 3.99 -2.09 15.50
CA ALA A 76 5.38 -1.72 15.29
C ALA A 76 6.13 -1.41 16.60
N GLU A 77 5.41 -0.93 17.62
CA GLU A 77 5.95 -0.69 18.97
C GLU A 77 6.05 -1.97 19.82
N THR A 78 5.70 -3.12 19.24
CA THR A 78 5.77 -4.43 19.91
C THR A 78 6.87 -5.28 19.29
N GLY A 79 7.32 -6.31 20.02
CA GLY A 79 8.20 -7.35 19.47
C GLY A 79 7.49 -8.38 18.59
N LEU A 80 6.20 -8.19 18.27
CA LEU A 80 5.43 -9.15 17.49
C LEU A 80 5.79 -9.04 16.00
N PRO A 81 5.99 -10.17 15.30
CA PRO A 81 6.16 -10.14 13.85
C PRO A 81 4.89 -9.62 13.16
N ALA A 82 4.94 -8.39 12.68
CA ALA A 82 3.87 -7.73 11.93
C ALA A 82 4.43 -7.03 10.68
N ALA A 83 3.54 -6.72 9.74
CA ALA A 83 3.93 -5.92 8.58
C ALA A 83 4.27 -4.48 9.03
N THR A 84 5.34 -3.91 8.48
CA THR A 84 5.68 -2.51 8.71
C THR A 84 4.83 -1.63 7.80
N LEU A 85 4.12 -0.66 8.38
CA LEU A 85 3.40 0.36 7.62
C LEU A 85 4.41 1.29 6.92
N VAL A 86 4.28 1.45 5.61
CA VAL A 86 5.12 2.37 4.82
C VAL A 86 4.39 3.69 4.58
N ALA A 87 3.14 3.63 4.10
CA ALA A 87 2.30 4.79 3.82
C ALA A 87 0.83 4.37 3.69
N VAL A 88 -0.08 5.33 3.80
CA VAL A 88 -1.52 5.18 3.59
C VAL A 88 -2.10 6.47 3.01
N ASP A 89 -2.96 6.39 1.99
CA ASP A 89 -3.81 7.49 1.52
C ASP A 89 -5.30 7.11 1.64
N ALA A 90 -5.73 6.97 2.90
CA ALA A 90 -7.10 6.60 3.28
C ALA A 90 -8.18 7.51 2.65
N SER A 91 -7.85 8.78 2.41
CA SER A 91 -8.76 9.78 1.83
C SER A 91 -8.87 9.73 0.30
N ALA A 92 -8.00 8.98 -0.40
CA ALA A 92 -7.82 9.03 -1.85
C ALA A 92 -7.52 10.43 -2.39
N ARG A 93 -6.71 11.21 -1.67
CA ARG A 93 -6.27 12.54 -2.12
C ARG A 93 -5.18 12.44 -3.19
N HIS A 94 -4.49 11.31 -3.29
CA HIS A 94 -3.36 11.10 -4.18
C HIS A 94 -3.52 9.83 -5.04
N CYS A 95 -4.11 8.76 -4.49
CA CYS A 95 -4.53 7.60 -5.25
C CYS A 95 -5.89 7.89 -5.93
N ALA A 96 -5.89 8.27 -7.21
CA ALA A 96 -7.12 8.37 -7.99
C ALA A 96 -7.73 6.98 -8.17
N HIS A 97 -8.75 6.66 -7.37
CA HIS A 97 -9.59 5.47 -7.39
C HIS A 97 -8.96 4.23 -8.06
N PRO A 98 -8.35 3.31 -7.30
CA PRO A 98 -8.79 2.89 -5.96
C PRO A 98 -8.07 3.58 -4.81
N ARG A 99 -8.71 3.60 -3.63
CA ARG A 99 -8.09 4.06 -2.38
C ARG A 99 -6.99 3.08 -1.96
N CYS A 100 -5.81 3.63 -1.71
CA CYS A 100 -4.58 3.06 -1.17
C CYS A 100 -4.03 4.14 -0.23
#